data_AF-A0AAD9L295-F1
#
_entry.id   AF-A0AAD9L295-F1
#
_cell.length_a   1.000
_cell.length_b   1.000
_cell.length_c   1.000
_cell.angle_alpha   90.00
_cell.angle_beta   90.00
_cell.angle_gamma   90.00
#
_symmetry.space_group_name_H-M   'P 1'
#
loop_
_entity.id
_entity.type
_entity.pdbx_description
1 polymer ?
#
loop_
_entity_poly.entity_id
_entity_poly.type
_entity_poly.pdbx_seq_one_letter_code
_entity_poly.pdbx_strand_id
1 'polypeptide(L)'
;MADVDQTLSEAGSQPPRIDDPDNPHAEHGLTDNIHKIIGSERDSAETPTKRPKVDLQSLPTRAYLDQTVVPILLQGMSVLAKERPPNPIEFLAAYLLKNKTQFDQ
;
A
#
# COMPACT_ATOMS: atom_id res chain seq x y z
N MET A 1 -36.38 39.96 -22.72
CA MET A 1 -35.45 40.55 -21.74
C MET A 1 -34.34 39.52 -21.54
N ALA A 2 -33.13 39.84 -22.03
CA ALA A 2 -31.88 39.06 -22.10
C ALA A 2 -31.92 37.79 -23.01
N ASP A 3 -31.20 37.72 -24.14
CA ASP A 3 -29.72 37.59 -24.35
C ASP A 3 -29.18 36.24 -23.83
N VAL A 4 -28.28 35.50 -24.46
CA VAL A 4 -27.54 35.56 -25.73
C VAL A 4 -26.76 34.24 -25.86
N ASP A 5 -26.34 33.92 -27.08
CA ASP A 5 -25.23 33.01 -27.45
C ASP A 5 -25.55 31.56 -27.83
N GLN A 6 -25.78 31.37 -29.14
CA GLN A 6 -25.38 30.17 -29.86
C GLN A 6 -24.58 30.65 -31.08
N THR A 7 -23.29 30.89 -30.88
CA THR A 7 -22.27 31.12 -31.92
C THR A 7 -21.49 29.80 -32.12
N LEU A 8 -20.93 29.37 -33.25
CA LEU A 8 -20.76 29.89 -34.61
C LEU A 8 -20.32 28.72 -35.54
N SER A 9 -20.57 28.89 -36.85
CA SER A 9 -19.87 28.38 -38.07
C SER A 9 -18.36 28.05 -37.92
N GLU A 10 -17.61 27.35 -38.78
CA GLU A 10 -17.72 26.59 -40.04
C GLU A 10 -16.25 26.32 -40.49
N ALA A 11 -16.06 25.34 -41.38
CA ALA A 11 -14.93 25.18 -42.34
C ALA A 11 -13.55 24.66 -41.88
N GLY A 12 -13.03 23.69 -42.65
CA GLY A 12 -11.62 23.68 -43.08
C GLY A 12 -10.85 22.36 -42.94
N SER A 13 -10.81 21.56 -44.02
CA SER A 13 -9.85 20.47 -44.21
C SER A 13 -8.41 21.00 -44.43
N GLN A 14 -7.38 20.43 -43.78
CA GLN A 14 -6.09 20.01 -44.37
C GLN A 14 -5.11 19.37 -43.34
N PRO A 15 -4.12 18.55 -43.79
CA PRO A 15 -3.56 17.38 -43.08
C PRO A 15 -2.18 17.67 -42.40
N PRO A 16 -1.45 16.66 -41.84
CA PRO A 16 -0.44 16.86 -40.80
C PRO A 16 0.92 17.30 -41.38
N ARG A 17 1.65 18.12 -40.62
CA ARG A 17 3.06 18.42 -40.87
C ARG A 17 3.87 18.19 -39.59
N ILE A 18 4.64 17.11 -39.65
CA ILE A 18 5.85 16.86 -38.85
C ILE A 18 6.95 17.80 -39.39
N ASP A 19 8.01 18.01 -38.61
CA ASP A 19 9.24 18.83 -38.82
C ASP A 19 9.13 20.23 -38.17
N ASP A 20 9.87 20.69 -37.16
CA ASP A 20 11.03 20.29 -36.32
C ASP A 20 11.05 21.35 -35.17
N PRO A 21 12.17 21.70 -34.50
CA PRO A 21 12.85 21.06 -33.40
C PRO A 21 12.89 22.01 -32.19
N ASP A 22 12.02 21.84 -31.18
CA ASP A 22 12.32 22.44 -29.88
C ASP A 22 11.57 21.65 -28.82
N ASN A 23 12.32 20.78 -28.17
CA ASN A 23 11.90 19.97 -27.05
C ASN A 23 12.02 20.84 -25.79
N PRO A 24 10.92 21.43 -25.25
CA PRO A 24 11.00 22.31 -24.09
C PRO A 24 11.31 21.55 -22.78
N HIS A 25 11.47 20.22 -22.83
CA HIS A 25 11.77 19.39 -21.67
C HIS A 25 13.26 19.10 -21.47
N ALA A 26 14.16 19.69 -22.26
CA ALA A 26 15.60 19.52 -22.07
C ALA A 26 16.16 20.22 -20.81
N GLU A 27 15.41 21.13 -20.18
CA GLU A 27 15.94 22.01 -19.11
C GLU A 27 15.46 21.69 -17.69
N HIS A 28 14.60 20.69 -17.51
CA HIS A 28 14.21 20.26 -16.16
C HIS A 28 14.53 18.78 -16.00
N GLY A 29 15.51 18.49 -15.13
CA GLY A 29 16.09 17.18 -14.79
C GLY A 29 15.11 16.14 -14.21
N LEU A 30 13.94 16.04 -14.80
CA LEU A 30 12.95 15.00 -14.57
C LEU A 30 13.33 13.71 -15.32
N THR A 31 14.14 13.80 -16.38
CA THR A 31 14.68 12.64 -17.09
C THR A 31 15.60 11.82 -16.17
N ASP A 32 16.56 12.42 -15.46
CA ASP A 32 17.53 11.66 -14.65
C ASP A 32 16.87 10.89 -13.50
N ASN A 33 15.84 11.49 -12.88
CA ASN A 33 15.07 10.85 -11.82
C ASN A 33 14.23 9.68 -12.35
N ILE A 34 13.61 9.82 -13.53
CA ILE A 34 12.86 8.75 -14.20
C ILE A 34 13.79 7.60 -14.62
N HIS A 35 14.97 7.90 -15.19
CA HIS A 35 15.95 6.88 -15.56
C HIS A 35 16.49 6.11 -14.34
N LYS A 36 16.65 6.77 -13.18
CA LYS A 36 17.06 6.13 -11.93
C LYS A 36 15.98 5.20 -11.36
N ILE A 37 14.71 5.57 -11.45
CA ILE A 37 13.58 4.74 -10.99
C ILE A 37 13.48 3.48 -11.87
N ILE A 38 13.52 3.64 -13.21
CA ILE A 38 13.40 2.53 -14.16
C ILE A 38 14.61 1.58 -14.10
N GLY A 39 15.81 2.10 -13.82
CA GLY A 39 17.01 1.29 -13.61
C GLY A 39 17.01 0.51 -12.30
N SER A 40 16.32 1.01 -11.26
CA SER A 40 16.23 0.36 -9.95
C SER A 40 15.18 -0.76 -9.90
N GLU A 41 14.18 -0.73 -10.80
CA GLU A 41 13.11 -1.74 -10.84
C GLU A 41 13.51 -3.03 -11.59
N ARG A 42 14.50 -3.00 -12.48
CA ARG A 42 14.89 -4.19 -13.28
C ARG A 42 15.93 -5.11 -12.63
N ASP A 43 16.53 -4.73 -11.51
CA ASP A 43 17.47 -5.58 -10.75
C ASP A 43 16.83 -6.23 -9.51
N SER A 44 15.52 -6.03 -9.27
CA SER A 44 14.80 -6.60 -8.12
C SER A 44 14.05 -7.91 -8.43
N ALA A 45 14.28 -8.51 -9.61
CA ALA A 45 13.49 -9.66 -10.09
C ALA A 45 14.12 -11.04 -9.82
N GLU A 46 15.31 -11.14 -9.22
CA GLU A 46 15.91 -12.45 -8.87
C GLU A 46 16.76 -12.39 -7.59
N THR A 47 16.13 -12.21 -6.44
CA THR A 47 16.59 -12.88 -5.22
C THR A 47 15.37 -13.28 -4.39
N PRO A 48 15.31 -14.47 -3.78
CA PRO A 48 14.31 -14.73 -2.75
C PRO A 48 14.68 -13.85 -1.57
N THR A 49 14.16 -12.62 -1.58
CA THR A 49 14.35 -11.63 -0.53
C THR A 49 13.81 -12.26 0.73
N LYS A 50 14.71 -12.86 1.52
CA LYS A 50 14.47 -13.20 2.91
C LYS A 50 13.92 -11.91 3.49
N ARG A 51 12.60 -11.87 3.75
CA ARG A 51 11.97 -10.74 4.41
C ARG A 51 12.91 -10.39 5.56
N PRO A 52 13.43 -9.15 5.62
CA PRO A 52 14.34 -8.79 6.70
C PRO A 52 13.65 -9.22 7.98
N LYS A 53 14.28 -10.14 8.73
CA LYS A 53 13.73 -10.61 10.00
C LYS A 53 13.48 -9.35 10.80
N VAL A 54 12.22 -8.97 10.94
CA VAL A 54 11.85 -7.75 11.64
C VAL A 54 12.39 -7.92 13.05
N ASP A 55 13.31 -7.04 13.45
CA ASP A 55 13.86 -7.08 14.79
C ASP A 55 12.80 -6.58 15.75
N LEU A 56 12.03 -7.51 16.32
CA LEU A 56 10.93 -7.25 17.23
C LEU A 56 11.37 -6.37 18.41
N GLN A 57 12.63 -6.41 18.83
CA GLN A 57 13.13 -5.64 19.97
C GLN A 57 13.32 -4.15 19.65
N SER A 58 13.47 -3.80 18.37
CA SER A 58 13.64 -2.41 17.92
C SER A 58 12.31 -1.70 17.63
N LEU A 59 11.21 -2.45 17.60
CA LEU A 59 9.92 -1.92 17.18
C LEU A 59 9.32 -0.96 18.22
N PRO A 60 8.65 0.11 17.78
CA PRO A 60 7.74 0.87 18.64
C PRO A 60 6.69 -0.05 19.27
N THR A 61 6.28 0.24 20.50
CA THR A 61 5.38 -0.62 21.31
C THR A 61 4.15 -1.09 20.55
N ARG A 62 3.48 -0.19 19.81
CA ARG A 62 2.29 -0.53 19.04
C ARG A 62 2.59 -1.57 17.95
N ALA A 63 3.66 -1.37 17.18
CA ALA A 63 4.06 -2.29 16.13
C ALA A 63 4.47 -3.66 16.69
N TYR A 64 5.15 -3.70 17.84
CA TYR A 64 5.47 -4.95 18.53
C TYR A 64 4.20 -5.74 18.89
N LEU A 65 3.20 -5.08 19.49
CA LEU A 65 1.95 -5.74 19.85
C LEU A 65 1.17 -6.20 18.62
N ASP A 66 1.11 -5.36 17.58
CA ASP A 66 0.42 -5.64 16.32
C ASP A 66 1.00 -6.88 15.61
N GLN A 67 2.32 -7.10 15.70
CA GLN A 67 2.99 -8.25 15.08
C GLN A 67 3.02 -9.52 15.94
N THR A 68 2.89 -9.40 17.26
CA THR A 68 3.09 -10.56 18.16
C THR A 68 1.80 -11.15 18.71
N VAL A 69 0.90 -10.33 19.25
CA VAL A 69 -0.21 -10.82 20.09
C VAL A 69 -1.57 -10.27 19.69
N VAL A 70 -1.65 -9.13 19.02
CA VAL A 70 -2.93 -8.52 18.65
C VAL A 70 -3.80 -9.43 17.77
N PRO A 71 -3.29 -10.13 16.74
CA PRO A 71 -4.12 -10.97 15.89
C PRO A 71 -4.87 -12.06 16.66
N ILE A 72 -4.16 -12.78 17.54
CA ILE A 72 -4.75 -13.84 18.36
C ILE A 72 -5.67 -13.30 19.46
N LEU A 73 -5.34 -12.12 20.03
CA LEU A 73 -6.18 -11.46 21.02
C LEU A 73 -7.52 -11.00 20.43
N LEU A 74 -7.51 -10.39 19.23
CA LEU A 74 -8.74 -9.97 18.57
C LEU A 74 -9.68 -11.15 18.31
N GLN A 75 -9.14 -12.27 17.85
CA GLN A 75 -9.92 -13.48 17.63
C GLN A 75 -10.43 -14.08 18.94
N GLY A 76 -9.56 -14.21 19.96
CA GLY A 76 -9.93 -14.75 21.27
C GLY A 76 -10.97 -13.90 21.99
N MET A 77 -10.85 -12.57 21.94
CA MET A 77 -11.82 -11.64 22.51
C MET A 77 -13.17 -11.71 21.79
N SER A 78 -13.19 -11.92 20.47
CA SER A 78 -14.43 -12.10 19.71
C SER A 78 -15.19 -13.36 20.15
N VAL A 79 -14.48 -14.47 20.36
CA VAL A 79 -15.07 -15.72 20.89
C VAL A 79 -15.53 -15.54 22.34
N LEU A 80 -14.70 -14.91 23.19
CA LEU A 80 -15.03 -14.65 24.59
C LEU A 80 -16.27 -13.77 24.74
N ALA A 81 -16.43 -12.73 23.89
CA ALA A 81 -17.58 -11.86 23.90
C ALA A 81 -18.88 -12.58 23.50
N LYS A 82 -18.77 -13.64 22.68
CA LYS A 82 -19.89 -14.48 22.25
C LYS A 82 -20.29 -15.50 23.31
N GLU A 83 -19.33 -16.23 23.87
CA GLU A 83 -19.58 -17.34 24.81
C GLU A 83 -19.87 -16.84 26.24
N ARG A 84 -19.29 -15.70 26.63
CA ARG A 84 -19.38 -15.10 27.99
C ARG A 84 -19.22 -16.14 29.12
N PRO A 85 -18.10 -16.89 29.15
CA PRO A 85 -17.87 -17.92 30.15
C PRO A 85 -17.73 -17.33 31.57
N PRO A 86 -17.98 -18.12 32.63
CA PRO A 86 -17.92 -17.65 34.02
C PRO A 86 -16.53 -17.15 34.43
N ASN A 87 -15.47 -17.74 33.89
CA ASN A 87 -14.08 -17.33 34.11
C ASN A 87 -13.46 -16.78 32.81
N PRO A 88 -13.70 -15.50 32.46
CA PRO A 88 -13.28 -14.95 31.17
C PRO A 88 -11.75 -14.95 30.97
N ILE A 89 -10.99 -14.66 32.03
CA ILE A 89 -9.52 -14.60 31.95
C ILE A 89 -8.94 -15.99 31.70
N GLU A 90 -9.40 -17.00 32.42
CA GLU A 90 -8.94 -18.38 32.27
C GLU A 90 -9.29 -18.93 30.90
N PHE A 91 -10.51 -18.66 30.42
CA PHE A 91 -10.93 -19.02 29.08
C PHE A 91 -10.03 -18.39 28.01
N LEU A 92 -9.75 -17.10 28.11
CA LEU A 92 -8.90 -16.40 27.14
C LEU A 92 -7.47 -16.96 27.17
N ALA A 93 -6.89 -17.17 28.35
CA ALA A 93 -5.57 -17.77 28.47
C ALA A 93 -5.51 -19.17 27.82
N ALA A 94 -6.51 -20.01 28.08
CA ALA A 94 -6.63 -21.33 27.45
C ALA A 94 -6.79 -21.22 25.93
N TYR A 95 -7.56 -20.24 25.45
CA TYR A 95 -7.72 -19.96 24.02
C TYR A 95 -6.39 -19.58 23.37
N LEU A 96 -5.62 -18.69 23.99
CA LEU A 96 -4.31 -18.28 23.49
C LEU A 96 -3.34 -19.46 23.40
N LEU A 97 -3.26 -20.29 24.46
CA LEU A 97 -2.37 -21.46 24.48
C LEU A 97 -2.76 -22.52 23.44
N LYS A 98 -4.07 -22.77 23.27
CA LYS A 98 -4.59 -23.74 22.29
C LYS A 98 -4.35 -23.32 20.84
N ASN A 99 -4.40 -22.02 20.55
CA ASN A 99 -4.32 -21.50 19.18
C ASN A 99 -2.96 -20.90 18.83
N LYS A 100 -1.99 -20.84 19.76
CA LYS A 100 -0.67 -20.22 19.56
C LYS A 100 -0.01 -20.56 18.22
N THR A 101 0.05 -21.84 17.85
CA THR A 101 0.76 -22.30 16.64
C THR A 101 0.17 -21.78 15.33
N GLN A 102 -1.08 -21.34 15.32
CA GLN A 102 -1.73 -20.76 14.15
C GLN A 102 -1.34 -19.28 13.93
N PHE A 103 -0.76 -18.64 14.95
CA PHE A 103 -0.41 -17.22 14.95
C PHE A 103 1.10 -16.97 15.14
N ASP A 104 1.92 -18.03 15.26
CA ASP A 104 3.38 -17.98 15.46
C ASP A 104 4.12 -17.92 14.09
N GLN A 105 3.70 -16.98 13.23
CA GLN A 105 4.17 -16.81 11.84
C GLN A 105 5.01 -15.55 11.67
#